data_AF-A0AAP1WEK0-F1
#
_entry.id   AF-A0AAP1WEK0-F1
#
_cell.length_a   1.000
_cell.length_b   1.000
_cell.length_c   1.000
_cell.angle_alpha   90.00
_cell.angle_beta   90.00
_cell.angle_gamma   90.00
#
_symmetry.space_group_name_H-M   'P 1'
#
loop_
_entity.id
_entity.type
_entity.pdbx_description
1 polymer ?
#
loop_
_entity_poly.entity_id
_entity_poly.type
_entity_poly.pdbx_seq_one_letter_code
_entity_poly.pdbx_strand_id
1 'polypeptide(L)'
;LHTATYYTLARTRNQGLAGFCEGAELLAAMIIHEWDKFWPQSGPARTEMLDWFNTRTGNILRQQVSFSENDLSLLYRTERALQLICDKLQQVELKRQPRVENLLYFVQNTRKRFEPQPRNRTDTAAQTMVRTLVYAPEGTASATAETMPPLP
;
A
#
# COMPACT_ATOMS: atom_id res chain seq x y z
N LEU A 1 8.14 -21.10 -13.92
CA LEU A 1 8.91 -19.93 -13.50
C LEU A 1 9.33 -19.13 -14.71
N HIS A 2 10.07 -19.73 -15.65
CA HIS A 2 10.58 -19.05 -16.84
C HIS A 2 9.52 -18.25 -17.61
N THR A 3 8.44 -18.89 -18.06
CA THR A 3 7.38 -18.19 -18.82
C THR A 3 6.75 -17.06 -18.02
N ALA A 4 6.53 -17.25 -16.72
CA ALA A 4 5.91 -16.25 -15.86
C ALA A 4 6.82 -15.03 -15.61
N THR A 5 8.15 -15.23 -15.47
CA THR A 5 9.09 -14.12 -15.32
C THR A 5 9.20 -13.29 -16.60
N TYR A 6 9.25 -13.94 -17.76
CA TYR A 6 9.25 -13.24 -19.06
C TYR A 6 7.92 -12.53 -19.34
N TYR A 7 6.79 -13.18 -19.04
CA TYR A 7 5.47 -12.56 -19.13
C TYR A 7 5.39 -11.30 -18.27
N THR A 8 5.80 -11.41 -16.99
CA THR A 8 5.79 -10.26 -16.06
C THR A 8 6.71 -9.14 -16.55
N LEU A 9 7.89 -9.47 -17.07
CA LEU A 9 8.81 -8.48 -17.63
C LEU A 9 8.20 -7.76 -18.84
N ALA A 10 7.55 -8.49 -19.74
CA ALA A 10 6.87 -7.90 -20.90
C ALA A 10 5.69 -7.01 -20.48
N ARG A 11 4.88 -7.45 -19.51
CA ARG A 11 3.79 -6.65 -18.93
C ARG A 11 4.32 -5.36 -18.29
N THR A 12 5.42 -5.44 -17.54
CA THR A 12 6.06 -4.29 -16.92
C THR A 12 6.52 -3.26 -17.96
N ARG A 13 7.05 -3.71 -19.10
CA ARG A 13 7.46 -2.79 -20.19
C ARG A 13 6.27 -2.12 -20.88
N ASN A 14 5.18 -2.85 -21.07
CA ASN A 14 4.03 -2.35 -21.82
C ASN A 14 3.07 -1.50 -20.98
N GLN A 15 2.96 -1.77 -19.67
CA GLN A 15 1.98 -1.14 -18.78
C GLN A 15 2.58 -0.57 -17.50
N GLY A 16 3.91 -0.44 -17.43
CA GLY A 16 4.59 0.15 -16.28
C GLY A 16 4.30 -0.60 -14.98
N LEU A 17 4.01 0.17 -13.92
CA LEU A 17 3.77 -0.37 -12.58
C LEU A 17 2.54 -1.28 -12.50
N ALA A 18 1.45 -0.97 -13.20
CA ALA A 18 0.24 -1.80 -13.18
C ALA A 18 0.53 -3.20 -13.75
N GLY A 19 1.24 -3.26 -14.89
CA GLY A 19 1.67 -4.52 -15.48
C GLY A 19 2.65 -5.29 -14.60
N PHE A 20 3.52 -4.59 -13.87
CA PHE A 20 4.39 -5.23 -12.88
C PHE A 20 3.61 -5.80 -11.69
N CYS A 21 2.64 -5.05 -11.15
CA CYS A 21 1.81 -5.46 -10.02
C CYS A 21 1.08 -6.78 -10.32
N GLU A 22 0.34 -6.84 -11.43
CA GLU A 22 -0.39 -8.04 -11.83
C GLU A 22 0.54 -9.23 -12.08
N GLY A 23 1.68 -9.00 -12.75
CA GLY A 23 2.66 -10.06 -12.99
C GLY A 23 3.34 -10.54 -11.71
N ALA A 24 3.60 -9.65 -10.74
CA ALA A 24 4.14 -10.01 -9.43
C ALA A 24 3.13 -10.83 -8.62
N GLU A 25 1.84 -10.49 -8.66
CA GLU A 25 0.77 -11.27 -8.03
C GLU A 25 0.65 -12.67 -8.64
N LEU A 26 0.67 -12.76 -9.97
CA LEU A 26 0.69 -14.04 -10.67
C LEU A 26 1.93 -14.87 -10.31
N LEU A 27 3.12 -14.25 -10.30
CA LEU A 27 4.35 -14.91 -9.89
C LEU A 27 4.28 -15.41 -8.45
N ALA A 28 3.73 -14.60 -7.54
CA ALA A 28 3.53 -14.98 -6.14
C ALA A 28 2.63 -16.22 -6.05
N ALA A 29 1.46 -16.19 -6.69
CA ALA A 29 0.54 -17.32 -6.70
C ALA A 29 1.22 -18.61 -7.21
N MET A 30 1.94 -18.54 -8.33
CA MET A 30 2.61 -19.70 -8.92
C MET A 30 3.77 -20.21 -8.04
N ILE A 31 4.54 -19.31 -7.42
CA ILE A 31 5.65 -19.67 -6.53
C ILE A 31 5.12 -20.30 -5.24
N ILE A 32 4.01 -19.82 -4.70
CA ILE A 32 3.42 -20.35 -3.45
C ILE A 32 2.80 -21.73 -3.69
N HIS A 33 1.96 -21.86 -4.73
CA HIS A 33 1.11 -23.03 -4.92
C HIS A 33 1.77 -24.14 -5.74
N GLU A 34 2.62 -23.80 -6.71
CA GLU A 34 3.13 -24.76 -7.68
C GLU A 34 4.66 -24.83 -7.68
N TRP A 35 5.35 -24.40 -6.60
CA TRP A 35 6.82 -24.36 -6.51
C TRP A 35 7.49 -25.61 -7.08
N ASP A 36 7.05 -26.79 -6.67
CA ASP A 36 7.66 -28.06 -7.06
C ASP A 36 7.45 -28.38 -8.54
N LYS A 37 6.28 -28.04 -9.11
CA LYS A 37 6.00 -28.22 -10.54
C LYS A 37 6.50 -27.07 -11.40
N PHE A 38 6.93 -25.96 -10.78
CA PHE A 38 7.26 -24.74 -11.49
C PHE A 38 8.61 -24.84 -12.19
N TRP A 39 8.57 -25.08 -13.51
CA TRP A 39 9.78 -25.23 -14.32
C TRP A 39 10.61 -23.93 -14.38
N PRO A 40 11.95 -23.96 -14.27
CA PRO A 40 12.83 -25.13 -14.27
C PRO A 40 12.84 -25.89 -12.95
N GLN A 41 13.13 -27.18 -12.99
CA GLN A 41 13.15 -28.05 -11.80
C GLN A 41 14.45 -27.92 -10.99
N SER A 42 15.53 -27.47 -11.64
CA SER A 42 16.82 -27.23 -10.99
C SER A 42 16.75 -26.01 -10.07
N GLY A 43 17.05 -26.19 -8.77
CA GLY A 43 17.14 -25.10 -7.79
C GLY A 43 18.07 -23.96 -8.23
N PRO A 44 19.33 -24.23 -8.65
CA PRO A 44 20.22 -23.21 -9.20
C PRO A 44 19.61 -22.43 -10.37
N ALA A 45 18.94 -23.11 -11.31
CA ALA A 45 18.29 -22.46 -12.44
C ALA A 45 17.10 -21.58 -12.01
N ARG A 46 16.35 -21.97 -10.97
CA ARG A 46 15.30 -21.12 -10.38
C ARG A 46 15.89 -19.85 -9.78
N THR A 47 16.98 -19.98 -9.01
CA THR A 47 17.68 -18.84 -8.41
C THR A 47 18.22 -17.88 -9.48
N GLU A 48 18.89 -18.39 -10.51
CA GLU A 48 19.40 -17.58 -11.62
C GLU A 48 18.27 -16.85 -12.36
N MET A 49 17.16 -17.53 -12.60
CA MET A 49 15.99 -16.94 -13.25
C MET A 49 15.39 -15.79 -12.43
N LEU A 50 15.27 -15.97 -11.11
CA LEU A 50 14.75 -14.95 -10.21
C LEU A 50 15.71 -13.76 -10.07
N ASP A 51 17.03 -13.99 -10.08
CA ASP A 51 18.01 -12.90 -10.07
C ASP A 51 18.07 -12.13 -11.39
N TRP A 52 17.96 -12.84 -12.51
CA TRP A 52 17.82 -12.22 -13.83
C TRP A 52 16.57 -11.33 -13.86
N PHE A 53 15.44 -11.86 -13.39
CA PHE A 53 14.18 -11.12 -13.31
C PHE A 53 14.32 -9.88 -12.42
N ASN A 54 14.89 -10.04 -11.22
CA ASN A 54 15.13 -8.96 -10.28
C ASN A 54 15.96 -7.82 -10.88
N THR A 55 17.09 -8.17 -11.51
CA THR A 55 17.97 -7.21 -12.18
C THR A 55 17.25 -6.48 -13.32
N ARG A 56 16.56 -7.21 -14.18
CA ARG A 56 15.89 -6.64 -15.37
C ARG A 56 14.71 -5.77 -15.00
N THR A 57 13.82 -6.25 -14.13
CA THR A 57 12.65 -5.52 -13.68
C THR A 57 13.04 -4.31 -12.85
N GLY A 58 14.01 -4.45 -11.95
CA GLY A 58 14.54 -3.32 -11.18
C GLY A 58 15.11 -2.21 -12.06
N ASN A 59 15.77 -2.56 -13.18
CA ASN A 59 16.25 -1.56 -14.13
C ASN A 59 15.09 -0.79 -14.80
N ILE A 60 14.05 -1.51 -15.25
CA ILE A 60 12.88 -0.91 -15.89
C ILE A 60 12.13 0.00 -14.90
N LEU A 61 11.86 -0.47 -13.69
CA LEU A 61 11.15 0.31 -12.67
C LEU A 61 11.90 1.60 -12.30
N ARG A 62 13.24 1.58 -12.27
CA ARG A 62 14.04 2.76 -11.95
C ARG A 62 14.21 3.74 -13.11
N GLN A 63 14.26 3.25 -14.35
CA GLN A 63 14.62 4.07 -15.51
C GLN A 63 13.43 4.46 -16.39
N GLN A 64 12.37 3.66 -16.39
CA GLN A 64 11.28 3.76 -17.38
C GLN A 64 9.91 3.99 -16.74
N VAL A 65 9.79 3.86 -15.42
CA VAL A 65 8.53 4.04 -14.70
C VAL A 65 8.60 5.30 -13.84
N SER A 66 7.61 6.17 -13.99
CA SER A 66 7.37 7.30 -13.10
C SER A 66 6.32 6.92 -12.08
N PHE A 67 6.54 7.30 -10.82
CA PHE A 67 5.64 7.00 -9.71
C PHE A 67 4.91 8.27 -9.27
N SER A 68 3.66 8.10 -8.87
CA SER A 68 2.78 9.16 -8.38
C SER A 68 1.99 8.72 -7.15
N GLU A 69 1.30 9.64 -6.49
CA GLU A 69 0.42 9.32 -5.34
C GLU A 69 -0.75 8.39 -5.74
N ASN A 70 -1.22 8.46 -6.98
CA ASN A 70 -2.29 7.60 -7.48
C ASN A 70 -1.88 6.11 -7.53
N ASP A 71 -0.57 5.84 -7.58
CA ASP A 71 -0.01 4.50 -7.67
C ASP A 71 0.07 3.79 -6.31
N LEU A 72 -0.28 4.48 -5.21
CA LEU A 72 -0.10 3.96 -3.86
C LEU A 72 -0.81 2.62 -3.65
N SER A 73 -2.01 2.46 -4.20
CA SER A 73 -2.78 1.20 -4.15
C SER A 73 -2.04 0.04 -4.84
N LEU A 74 -1.42 0.30 -6.00
CA LEU A 74 -0.63 -0.67 -6.74
C LEU A 74 0.68 -1.00 -6.02
N LEU A 75 1.32 0.00 -5.39
CA LEU A 75 2.53 -0.19 -4.60
C LEU A 75 2.27 -1.12 -3.39
N TYR A 76 1.16 -0.94 -2.67
CA TYR A 76 0.78 -1.84 -1.57
C TYR A 76 0.55 -3.29 -2.04
N ARG A 77 -0.17 -3.47 -3.15
CA ARG A 77 -0.41 -4.80 -3.73
C ARG A 77 0.88 -5.47 -4.19
N THR A 78 1.73 -4.71 -4.87
CA THR A 78 3.05 -5.18 -5.34
C THR A 78 3.95 -5.56 -4.16
N GLU A 79 4.00 -4.73 -3.11
CA GLU A 79 4.73 -5.03 -1.88
C GLU A 79 4.25 -6.35 -1.26
N ARG A 80 2.93 -6.54 -1.13
CA ARG A 80 2.35 -7.78 -0.60
C ARG A 80 2.76 -8.99 -1.42
N ALA A 81 2.69 -8.90 -2.75
CA ALA A 81 3.07 -10.00 -3.64
C ALA A 81 4.57 -10.34 -3.52
N LEU A 82 5.44 -9.33 -3.49
CA LEU A 82 6.88 -9.52 -3.31
C LEU A 82 7.23 -10.10 -1.94
N GLN A 83 6.53 -9.70 -0.88
CA GLN A 83 6.68 -10.26 0.46
C GLN A 83 6.36 -11.76 0.46
N LEU A 84 5.23 -12.16 -0.13
CA LEU A 84 4.85 -13.56 -0.24
C LEU A 84 5.89 -14.40 -1.00
N ILE A 85 6.47 -13.83 -2.06
CA ILE A 85 7.56 -14.48 -2.80
C ILE A 85 8.78 -14.65 -1.89
N CYS A 86 9.21 -13.60 -1.17
CA CYS A 86 10.35 -13.68 -0.26
C CYS A 86 10.11 -14.72 0.85
N ASP A 87 8.95 -14.70 1.48
CA ASP A 87 8.56 -15.64 2.54
C ASP A 87 8.63 -17.10 2.04
N LYS A 88 8.07 -17.37 0.84
CA LYS A 88 8.14 -18.71 0.25
C LYS A 88 9.58 -19.11 -0.10
N LEU A 89 10.39 -18.18 -0.59
CA LEU A 89 11.79 -18.42 -0.95
C LEU A 89 12.69 -18.66 0.28
N GLN A 90 12.28 -18.24 1.47
CA GLN A 90 12.95 -18.57 2.73
C GLN A 90 12.59 -19.97 3.25
N GLN A 91 11.40 -20.47 2.91
CA GLN A 91 10.93 -21.80 3.32
C GLN A 91 11.47 -22.94 2.44
N VAL A 92 11.93 -22.63 1.23
CA VAL A 92 12.44 -23.63 0.27
C VAL A 92 13.96 -23.73 0.38
N GLU A 93 14.47 -24.96 0.39
CA GLU A 93 15.90 -25.20 0.45
C GLU A 93 16.56 -24.88 -0.90
N LEU A 94 17.11 -23.67 -1.00
CA LEU A 94 17.92 -23.23 -2.13
C LEU A 94 19.38 -23.09 -1.69
N LYS A 95 20.30 -23.60 -2.52
CA LYS A 95 21.75 -23.45 -2.29
C LYS A 95 22.17 -21.98 -2.17
N ARG A 96 21.45 -21.10 -2.87
CA ARG A 96 21.65 -19.65 -2.85
C ARG A 96 20.29 -18.98 -2.97
N GLN A 97 20.05 -18.02 -2.09
CA GLN A 97 18.80 -17.28 -2.09
C GLN A 97 18.83 -16.17 -3.16
N PRO A 98 17.81 -16.08 -4.02
CA PRO A 98 17.73 -15.01 -5.01
C PRO A 98 17.37 -13.69 -4.33
N ARG A 99 17.87 -12.57 -4.85
CA ARG A 99 17.81 -11.26 -4.16
C ARG A 99 16.49 -10.51 -4.36
N VAL A 100 15.35 -11.21 -4.42
CA VAL A 100 14.02 -10.61 -4.69
C VAL A 100 13.67 -9.51 -3.68
N GLU A 101 14.19 -9.61 -2.46
CA GLU A 101 14.12 -8.59 -1.41
C GLU A 101 14.55 -7.18 -1.88
N ASN A 102 15.47 -7.08 -2.84
CA ASN A 102 15.89 -5.78 -3.39
C ASN A 102 14.72 -5.04 -4.06
N LEU A 103 13.85 -5.76 -4.77
CA LEU A 103 12.65 -5.17 -5.36
C LEU A 103 11.63 -4.81 -4.28
N LEU A 104 11.48 -5.66 -3.26
CA LEU A 104 10.61 -5.38 -2.13
C LEU A 104 11.01 -4.08 -1.44
N TYR A 105 12.29 -3.91 -1.10
CA TYR A 105 12.80 -2.68 -0.51
C TYR A 105 12.62 -1.47 -1.42
N PHE A 106 12.84 -1.63 -2.73
CA PHE A 106 12.60 -0.56 -3.68
C PHE A 106 11.13 -0.10 -3.68
N VAL A 107 10.18 -1.05 -3.72
CA VAL A 107 8.74 -0.75 -3.69
C VAL A 107 8.34 -0.10 -2.36
N GLN A 108 8.83 -0.63 -1.23
CA GLN A 108 8.60 -0.06 0.10
C GLN A 108 9.11 1.38 0.22
N ASN A 109 10.32 1.65 -0.25
CA ASN A 109 10.89 2.99 -0.21
C ASN A 109 10.14 3.95 -1.14
N THR A 110 9.71 3.47 -2.29
CA THR A 110 8.90 4.25 -3.23
C THR A 110 7.55 4.57 -2.60
N ARG A 111 6.88 3.59 -2.00
CA ARG A 111 5.62 3.78 -1.28
C ARG A 111 5.74 4.81 -0.16
N LYS A 112 6.74 4.67 0.72
CA LYS A 112 6.96 5.60 1.84
C LYS A 112 7.19 7.05 1.39
N ARG A 113 7.70 7.28 0.18
CA ARG A 113 7.89 8.63 -0.39
C ARG A 113 6.59 9.30 -0.81
N PHE A 114 5.59 8.52 -1.23
CA PHE A 114 4.29 9.01 -1.68
C PHE A 114 3.17 8.82 -0.65
N GLU A 115 3.45 8.09 0.43
CA GLU A 115 2.52 7.97 1.54
C GLU A 115 2.34 9.36 2.18
N PRO A 116 1.09 9.85 2.31
CA PRO A 116 0.85 11.12 2.97
C PRO A 116 1.41 11.03 4.38
N GLN A 117 2.42 11.85 4.66
CA GLN A 117 3.01 11.89 5.98
C GLN A 117 1.88 12.15 6.99
N PRO A 118 1.83 11.40 8.11
CA PRO A 118 0.85 11.70 9.13
C PRO A 118 1.06 13.16 9.48
N ARG A 119 0.09 14.02 9.11
CA ARG A 119 0.10 15.41 9.52
C ARG A 119 0.28 15.36 11.02
N ASN A 120 1.43 15.82 11.52
CA ASN A 120 1.54 16.17 12.92
C ASN A 120 0.38 17.12 13.18
N ARG A 121 -0.65 16.61 13.86
CA ARG A 121 -1.78 17.38 14.39
C ARG A 121 -1.20 18.27 15.49
N THR A 122 -0.42 19.27 15.12
CA THR A 122 0.00 20.35 16.01
C THR A 122 -0.31 21.72 15.42
N ASP A 123 -0.56 21.85 14.12
CA ASP A 123 -0.91 23.13 13.50
C ASP A 123 -2.33 23.17 12.91
N THR A 124 -3.34 22.69 13.65
CA THR A 124 -4.72 23.20 13.51
C THR A 124 -5.55 22.91 14.76
N ALA A 125 -5.02 23.21 15.94
CA ALA A 125 -5.88 23.54 17.08
C ALA A 125 -6.30 25.02 16.98
N ALA A 126 -6.82 25.42 15.81
CA ALA A 126 -7.65 26.61 15.75
C ALA A 126 -8.93 26.26 16.50
N GLN A 127 -8.94 26.68 17.75
CA GLN A 127 -10.01 26.60 18.74
C GLN A 127 -11.39 26.73 18.10
N THR A 128 -12.01 25.62 17.72
CA THR A 128 -13.46 25.58 17.61
C THR A 128 -13.95 25.32 19.03
N MET A 129 -13.98 26.36 19.85
CA MET A 129 -14.71 26.33 21.11
C MET A 129 -16.18 26.16 20.76
N VAL A 130 -16.65 24.91 20.74
CA VAL A 130 -18.07 24.61 20.73
C VAL A 130 -18.60 25.14 22.05
N ARG A 131 -19.19 26.36 22.04
CA ARG A 131 -19.98 26.83 23.16
C ARG A 131 -21.18 25.91 23.27
N THR A 132 -21.22 25.09 24.33
CA THR A 132 -22.41 24.34 24.71
C THR A 132 -23.55 25.32 24.93
N LEU A 133 -24.47 25.41 23.96
CA LEU A 133 -25.76 26.06 24.18
C LEU A 133 -26.59 25.12 25.04
N VAL A 134 -26.56 25.33 26.36
CA VAL A 134 -27.52 24.69 27.27
C VAL A 134 -28.86 25.38 27.06
N TYR A 135 -29.80 24.63 26.48
CA TYR A 135 -31.19 25.04 26.28
C TYR A 135 -31.87 25.24 27.64
N ALA A 136 -32.29 26.48 27.94
CA ALA A 136 -33.21 26.75 29.03
C ALA A 136 -34.64 26.68 28.47
N PRO A 137 -35.50 25.77 28.97
CA PRO A 137 -36.89 25.75 28.55
C PRO A 137 -37.62 26.97 29.12
N GLU A 138 -38.01 27.88 28.22
CA GLU A 138 -39.05 28.88 28.46
C GLU A 138 -40.39 28.15 28.68
N GLY A 139 -41.03 28.38 29.82
CA GLY A 139 -42.43 28.03 30.03
C GLY A 139 -42.74 27.52 31.44
N THR A 140 -43.06 28.44 32.36
CA THR A 140 -44.45 28.65 32.82
C THR A 140 -44.48 29.88 33.71
N ALA A 141 -45.10 30.94 33.22
CA ALA A 141 -45.70 31.94 34.09
C ALA A 141 -46.82 31.27 34.89
N SER A 142 -46.77 31.37 36.21
CA SER A 142 -47.97 31.34 37.05
C SER A 142 -47.88 32.45 38.07
N ALA A 143 -48.96 33.20 38.10
CA ALA A 143 -49.12 34.49 38.74
C ALA A 143 -49.47 34.35 40.23
N THR A 144 -48.99 35.31 41.02
CA THR A 144 -49.66 35.89 42.20
C THR A 144 -48.95 37.23 42.44
N ALA A 145 -49.58 38.36 42.07
CA ALA A 145 -50.29 39.30 42.96
C ALA A 145 -49.27 40.15 43.76
N GLU A 146 -49.23 41.49 43.81
CA GLU A 146 -50.14 42.62 43.62
C GLU A 146 -49.29 43.78 43.04
N THR A 147 -49.75 44.82 42.36
CA THR A 147 -50.59 45.92 42.87
C THR A 147 -50.90 46.88 41.70
N MET A 148 -52.09 47.48 41.72
CA MET A 148 -52.75 48.32 40.70
C MET A 148 -52.03 49.64 40.30
N PRO A 149 -52.48 50.30 39.20
CA PRO A 149 -51.80 51.41 38.51
C PRO A 149 -52.14 52.80 39.10
N PRO A 150 -51.49 53.89 38.61
CA PRO A 150 -51.57 55.22 39.24
C PRO A 150 -52.70 56.09 38.68
N LEU A 151 -52.94 57.25 39.35
CA LEU A 151 -53.42 58.58 38.87
C LEU A 151 -54.37 59.23 39.90
N PRO A 152 -54.52 60.57 39.98
CA PRO A 152 -53.70 61.68 39.46
C PRO A 152 -52.91 62.43 40.55
#